data_AF-K8F4A3-F1
#
_entry.id   AF-K8F4A3-F1
#
_cell.length_a   1.000
_cell.length_b   1.000
_cell.length_c   1.000
_cell.angle_alpha   90.00
_cell.angle_beta   90.00
_cell.angle_gamma   90.00
#
_symmetry.space_group_name_H-M   'P 1'
#
loop_
_entity.id
_entity.type
_entity.pdbx_description
1 polymer ?
#
loop_
_entity_poly.entity_id
_entity_poly.type
_entity_poly.pdbx_seq_one_letter_code
_entity_poly.pdbx_strand_id
1 'polypeptide(L)'
;MAAKSNDPCQICDRFFTFLFTSLIGFFTWFFKGTLDGNSPFSLIAFPIVLLWHSIFIYAIPTVVIYVKRAYRVFLSFLCKPFGGYVLDDSPHFHTTALVLGKYKEKDGEESLKELLEEQGCKTYEEWHKTIELVRFKDLGPIGSKKVSEENNNTFLFKNGIDPSDIGQGSLGDCWLLAAIACLAEHPEALRKLFIDREINPRGYYKLRLFHAAREKWVTVGVDDRFPVKVATTKLLKKKKLLFLRETDNELWVCLLQKAFAKIFGGYAQLDGGHSVVAWNFLTGGNCMILKREANETVWDKTEFTFGSEKSFKDSYCIRVGRSSVFYRPTSDPEFKKKTEDQVFDILRAYAKARCLLGASVNKRDDEEVEAKRETGLIAQHAYSILECRRPGMKSMDKVYDKGKTGVKLVKLRNPWGDEHEWKGAWSDGSKEWTENPTFAEELNYVSKANDGVFWMEWSDFNENFTKIQICDRDANKDLSLEIFENHPKCGPCLGCAFGCASFWCKCNGCRVIYFGNEKGDAMKSGAGCTKICTAV
;
A
#
# COMPACT_ATOMS: atom_id res chain seq x y z
N MET A 1 -35.70 13.25 17.00
CA MET A 1 -36.05 12.02 16.25
C MET A 1 -35.46 12.15 14.86
N ALA A 2 -34.29 11.54 14.62
CA ALA A 2 -33.64 11.58 13.31
C ALA A 2 -34.39 10.64 12.36
N ALA A 3 -35.02 11.19 11.33
CA ALA A 3 -35.55 10.40 10.24
C ALA A 3 -34.38 9.64 9.59
N LYS A 4 -34.39 8.31 9.65
CA LYS A 4 -33.54 7.48 8.80
C LYS A 4 -33.91 7.82 7.36
N SER A 5 -33.06 8.57 6.67
CA SER A 5 -33.24 8.84 5.25
C SER A 5 -33.10 7.49 4.53
N ASN A 6 -34.20 7.01 3.96
CA ASN A 6 -34.23 5.82 3.13
C ASN A 6 -33.95 6.26 1.70
N ASP A 7 -32.68 6.54 1.39
CA ASP A 7 -32.24 6.79 0.02
C ASP A 7 -32.46 5.50 -0.81
N PRO A 8 -33.29 5.54 -1.87
CA PRO A 8 -33.52 4.41 -2.76
C PRO A 8 -32.20 3.84 -3.33
N CYS A 9 -31.17 4.68 -3.54
CA CYS A 9 -29.85 4.24 -4.01
C CYS A 9 -29.15 3.35 -2.98
N GLN A 10 -29.19 3.70 -1.69
CA GLN A 10 -28.57 2.90 -0.62
C GLN A 10 -29.32 1.61 -0.36
N ILE A 11 -30.66 1.61 -0.48
CA ILE A 11 -31.48 0.41 -0.32
C ILE A 11 -31.18 -0.59 -1.44
N CYS A 12 -31.06 -0.12 -2.68
CA CYS A 12 -30.72 -0.97 -3.82
C CYS A 12 -29.28 -1.51 -3.71
N ASP A 13 -28.30 -0.67 -3.35
CA ASP A 13 -26.90 -1.10 -3.12
C ASP A 13 -26.81 -2.16 -2.01
N ARG A 14 -27.53 -1.97 -0.90
CA ARG A 14 -27.58 -2.95 0.20
C ARG A 14 -28.29 -4.24 -0.20
N PHE A 15 -29.38 -4.15 -0.96
CA PHE A 15 -30.13 -5.30 -1.45
C PHE A 15 -29.29 -6.14 -2.42
N PHE A 16 -28.66 -5.53 -3.41
CA PHE A 16 -27.76 -6.23 -4.33
C PHE A 16 -26.53 -6.79 -3.61
N THR A 17 -25.90 -6.02 -2.71
CA THR A 17 -24.77 -6.51 -1.92
C THR A 17 -25.16 -7.72 -1.06
N PHE A 18 -26.33 -7.69 -0.42
CA PHE A 18 -26.86 -8.76 0.41
C PHE A 18 -27.19 -10.02 -0.40
N LEU A 19 -27.96 -9.88 -1.49
CA LEU A 19 -28.35 -11.00 -2.35
C LEU A 19 -27.11 -11.72 -2.91
N PHE A 20 -26.11 -10.94 -3.35
CA PHE A 20 -24.84 -11.48 -3.82
C PHE A 20 -24.05 -12.13 -2.68
N THR A 21 -23.87 -11.49 -1.52
CA THR A 21 -23.11 -12.09 -0.40
C THR A 21 -23.74 -13.36 0.15
N SER A 22 -25.07 -13.46 0.18
CA SER A 22 -25.79 -14.67 0.61
C SER A 22 -25.64 -15.82 -0.40
N LEU A 23 -25.77 -15.56 -1.70
CA LEU A 23 -25.52 -16.55 -2.76
C LEU A 23 -24.05 -17.01 -2.75
N ILE A 24 -23.11 -16.07 -2.59
CA ILE A 24 -21.67 -16.36 -2.51
C ILE A 24 -21.37 -17.21 -1.27
N GLY A 25 -21.95 -16.88 -0.12
CA GLY A 25 -21.76 -17.63 1.13
C GLY A 25 -22.24 -19.08 1.01
N PHE A 26 -23.39 -19.31 0.38
CA PHE A 26 -23.96 -20.64 0.15
C PHE A 26 -23.05 -21.51 -0.73
N PHE A 27 -22.61 -21.00 -1.89
CA PHE A 27 -21.76 -21.78 -2.79
C PHE A 27 -20.34 -21.98 -2.26
N THR A 28 -19.77 -20.97 -1.59
CA THR A 28 -18.45 -21.11 -0.95
C THR A 28 -18.48 -22.17 0.15
N TRP A 29 -19.56 -22.22 0.95
CA TRP A 29 -19.76 -23.28 1.95
C TRP A 29 -19.95 -24.66 1.29
N PHE A 30 -20.78 -24.75 0.25
CA PHE A 30 -21.07 -25.99 -0.48
C PHE A 30 -19.80 -26.61 -1.10
N PHE A 31 -18.95 -25.81 -1.75
CA PHE A 31 -17.72 -26.30 -2.37
C PHE A 31 -16.56 -26.52 -1.37
N LYS A 32 -16.55 -25.81 -0.25
CA LYS A 32 -15.55 -26.04 0.82
C LYS A 32 -15.74 -27.39 1.50
N GLY A 33 -16.98 -27.89 1.59
CA GLY A 33 -17.29 -29.23 2.11
C GLY A 33 -16.93 -30.39 1.16
N THR A 34 -16.62 -30.12 -0.11
CA THR A 34 -16.31 -31.15 -1.11
C THR A 34 -14.80 -31.43 -1.26
N LEU A 35 -13.95 -30.69 -0.53
CA LEU A 35 -12.49 -30.64 -0.71
C LEU A 35 -11.68 -31.30 0.41
N ASP A 36 -12.31 -32.11 1.27
CA ASP A 36 -11.58 -32.99 2.17
C ASP A 36 -10.99 -34.14 1.34
N GLY A 37 -9.71 -34.01 0.97
CA GLY A 37 -8.98 -34.75 -0.07
C GLY A 37 -8.84 -36.28 0.09
N ASN A 38 -9.76 -36.94 0.77
CA ASN A 38 -9.83 -38.39 0.96
C ASN A 38 -10.89 -39.07 0.06
N SER A 39 -11.44 -38.36 -0.92
CA SER A 39 -12.56 -38.84 -1.73
C SER A 39 -12.23 -38.84 -3.23
N PRO A 40 -12.56 -39.92 -3.98
CA PRO A 40 -12.44 -39.92 -5.45
C PRO A 40 -13.31 -38.84 -6.13
N PHE A 41 -14.26 -38.24 -5.42
CA PHE A 41 -15.01 -37.08 -5.90
C PHE A 41 -14.14 -35.82 -6.05
N SER A 42 -12.99 -35.71 -5.36
CA SER A 42 -12.13 -34.53 -5.42
C SER A 42 -11.52 -34.31 -6.81
N LEU A 43 -11.23 -35.38 -7.58
CA LEU A 43 -10.70 -35.27 -8.95
C LEU A 43 -11.75 -34.78 -9.96
N ILE A 44 -13.03 -35.14 -9.75
CA ILE A 44 -14.15 -34.71 -10.60
C ILE A 44 -14.60 -33.30 -10.20
N ALA A 45 -14.56 -32.97 -8.91
CA ALA A 45 -14.90 -31.66 -8.39
C ALA A 45 -13.85 -30.60 -8.73
N PHE A 46 -12.58 -30.97 -8.93
CA PHE A 46 -11.47 -30.04 -9.14
C PHE A 46 -11.67 -29.07 -10.32
N PRO A 47 -11.99 -29.53 -11.56
CA PRO A 47 -12.29 -28.62 -12.67
C PRO A 47 -13.51 -27.74 -12.41
N ILE A 48 -14.52 -28.25 -11.70
CA ILE A 48 -15.75 -27.53 -11.37
C ILE A 48 -15.47 -26.41 -10.36
N VAL A 49 -14.65 -26.69 -9.34
CA VAL A 49 -14.21 -25.72 -8.34
C VAL A 49 -13.36 -24.62 -9.00
N LEU A 50 -12.40 -24.97 -9.83
CA LEU A 50 -11.60 -23.99 -10.58
C LEU A 50 -12.47 -23.13 -11.51
N LEU A 51 -13.44 -23.74 -12.20
CA LEU A 51 -14.39 -23.02 -13.04
C LEU A 51 -15.24 -22.05 -12.23
N TRP A 52 -15.80 -22.49 -11.12
CA TRP A 52 -16.54 -21.64 -10.20
C TRP A 52 -15.70 -20.45 -9.70
N HIS A 53 -14.46 -20.71 -9.26
CA HIS A 53 -13.54 -19.65 -8.83
C HIS A 53 -13.20 -18.68 -9.97
N SER A 54 -12.99 -19.16 -11.20
CA SER A 54 -12.73 -18.28 -12.34
C SER A 54 -13.93 -17.39 -12.69
N ILE A 55 -15.15 -17.94 -12.66
CA ILE A 55 -16.40 -17.19 -12.85
C ILE A 55 -16.56 -16.15 -11.73
N PHE A 56 -16.29 -16.54 -10.49
CA PHE A 56 -16.40 -15.68 -9.33
C PHE A 56 -15.38 -14.53 -9.33
N ILE A 57 -14.12 -14.81 -9.68
CA ILE A 57 -13.04 -13.83 -9.64
C ILE A 57 -13.12 -12.87 -10.84
N TYR A 58 -13.56 -13.34 -12.01
CA TYR A 58 -13.47 -12.57 -13.26
C TYR A 58 -14.84 -12.25 -13.89
N ALA A 59 -15.71 -13.24 -14.09
CA ALA A 59 -16.96 -13.03 -14.84
C ALA A 59 -18.01 -12.21 -14.07
N ILE A 60 -18.29 -12.56 -12.81
CA ILE A 60 -19.27 -11.85 -11.98
C ILE A 60 -18.87 -10.37 -11.78
N PRO A 61 -17.62 -10.05 -11.39
CA PRO A 61 -17.20 -8.65 -11.24
C PRO A 61 -17.32 -7.86 -12.54
N THR A 62 -17.03 -8.48 -13.69
CA THR A 62 -17.17 -7.85 -15.02
C THR A 62 -18.60 -7.41 -15.29
N VAL A 63 -19.59 -8.27 -15.04
CA VAL A 63 -21.02 -7.93 -15.21
C VAL A 63 -21.42 -6.79 -14.26
N VAL A 64 -21.02 -6.88 -12.99
CA VAL A 64 -21.31 -5.86 -11.98
C VAL A 64 -20.75 -4.49 -12.39
N ILE A 65 -19.55 -4.44 -12.98
CA ILE A 65 -18.95 -3.20 -13.47
C ILE A 65 -19.82 -2.55 -14.55
N TYR A 66 -20.27 -3.30 -15.56
CA TYR A 66 -21.12 -2.73 -16.62
C TYR A 66 -22.47 -2.24 -16.12
N VAL A 67 -23.11 -2.98 -15.20
CA VAL A 67 -24.36 -2.55 -14.56
C VAL A 67 -24.15 -1.23 -13.81
N LYS A 68 -23.06 -1.12 -13.02
CA LYS A 68 -22.71 0.11 -12.32
C LYS A 68 -22.41 1.27 -13.27
N ARG A 69 -21.71 1.03 -14.39
CA ARG A 69 -21.44 2.05 -15.42
C ARG A 69 -22.74 2.59 -16.02
N ALA A 70 -23.63 1.71 -16.46
CA ALA A 70 -24.93 2.10 -17.01
C ALA A 70 -25.76 2.90 -16.00
N TYR A 71 -25.78 2.44 -14.74
CA TYR A 71 -26.48 3.12 -13.65
C TYR A 71 -25.91 4.52 -13.35
N ARG A 72 -24.58 4.69 -13.29
CA ARG A 72 -23.93 5.99 -13.07
C ARG A 72 -24.22 6.99 -14.18
N VAL A 73 -24.20 6.55 -15.44
CA VAL A 73 -24.55 7.41 -16.59
C VAL A 73 -26.01 7.85 -16.49
N PHE A 74 -26.91 6.93 -16.17
CA PHE A 74 -28.33 7.21 -15.97
C PHE A 74 -28.57 8.23 -14.83
N LEU A 75 -27.96 8.02 -13.65
CA LEU A 75 -28.06 8.96 -12.53
C LEU A 75 -27.44 10.32 -12.86
N SER A 76 -26.30 10.34 -13.55
CA SER A 76 -25.65 11.60 -13.95
C SER A 76 -26.53 12.41 -14.91
N PHE A 77 -27.29 11.74 -15.78
CA PHE A 77 -28.25 12.38 -16.67
C PHE A 77 -29.42 12.99 -15.88
N LEU A 78 -29.98 12.24 -14.92
CA LEU A 78 -31.10 12.70 -14.07
C LEU A 78 -30.72 13.85 -13.12
N CYS A 79 -29.49 13.86 -12.58
CA CYS A 79 -29.06 14.90 -11.62
C CYS A 79 -28.53 16.18 -12.29
N LYS A 80 -28.25 16.16 -13.60
CA LYS A 80 -27.69 17.29 -14.37
C LYS A 80 -28.54 18.59 -14.30
N PRO A 81 -29.89 18.55 -14.35
CA PRO A 81 -30.73 19.74 -14.29
C PRO A 81 -30.76 20.43 -12.93
N PHE A 82 -30.42 19.71 -11.85
CA PHE A 82 -30.57 20.19 -10.47
C PHE A 82 -29.26 20.68 -9.84
N GLY A 83 -28.18 20.83 -10.63
CA GLY A 83 -26.85 21.21 -10.12
C GLY A 83 -26.27 20.22 -9.10
N GLY A 84 -26.80 19.00 -9.04
CA GLY A 84 -26.67 18.12 -7.88
C GLY A 84 -25.32 17.41 -7.77
N TYR A 85 -24.62 17.64 -6.67
CA TYR A 85 -23.68 16.71 -6.04
C TYR A 85 -24.51 15.61 -5.34
N VAL A 86 -24.08 14.34 -5.38
CA VAL A 86 -24.78 13.28 -4.61
C VAL A 86 -24.49 13.46 -3.13
N LEU A 87 -25.59 13.53 -2.37
CA LEU A 87 -25.67 13.38 -0.93
C LEU A 87 -25.39 11.91 -0.60
N ASP A 88 -24.21 11.62 -0.07
CA ASP A 88 -23.97 10.43 0.75
C ASP A 88 -23.98 10.90 2.21
N ASP A 89 -24.67 10.19 3.10
CA ASP A 89 -24.72 10.43 4.55
C ASP A 89 -23.34 10.23 5.24
N SER A 90 -22.29 9.92 4.48
CA SER A 90 -20.92 10.13 4.96
C SER A 90 -20.76 11.62 5.27
N PRO A 91 -20.46 12.03 6.54
CA PRO A 91 -20.20 13.43 6.84
C PRO A 91 -19.20 13.93 5.81
N HIS A 92 -19.65 14.87 4.98
CA HIS A 92 -18.90 15.43 3.88
C HIS A 92 -17.50 15.68 4.41
N PHE A 93 -16.46 15.03 3.84
CA PHE A 93 -15.14 15.54 4.13
C PHE A 93 -15.17 16.94 3.57
N HIS A 94 -15.09 17.91 4.47
CA HIS A 94 -15.52 19.26 4.20
C HIS A 94 -14.87 19.73 2.89
N THR A 95 -15.61 20.27 1.95
CA THR A 95 -15.01 20.85 0.73
C THR A 95 -14.29 22.17 1.02
N THR A 96 -13.90 22.38 2.28
CA THR A 96 -13.35 23.60 2.85
C THR A 96 -12.09 23.26 3.66
N ALA A 97 -11.27 24.29 3.89
CA ALA A 97 -10.40 24.56 5.03
C ALA A 97 -10.21 23.51 6.14
N LEU A 98 -11.27 22.85 6.61
CA LEU A 98 -11.27 21.86 7.68
C LEU A 98 -10.51 20.58 7.29
N VAL A 99 -10.35 20.30 5.99
CA VAL A 99 -9.57 19.14 5.46
C VAL A 99 -8.10 19.21 5.85
N LEU A 100 -7.56 20.42 5.99
CA LEU A 100 -6.17 20.60 6.42
C LEU A 100 -5.97 20.21 7.89
N GLY A 101 -7.04 20.18 8.70
CA GLY A 101 -6.97 20.06 10.15
C GLY A 101 -6.52 21.37 10.81
N LYS A 102 -6.45 21.39 12.14
CA LYS A 102 -5.77 22.48 12.87
C LYS A 102 -4.29 22.11 13.00
N TYR A 103 -3.40 22.79 12.26
CA TYR A 103 -2.00 22.88 12.65
C TYR A 103 -1.96 23.68 13.95
N LYS A 104 -1.73 23.02 15.09
CA LYS A 104 -1.44 23.75 16.32
C LYS A 104 0.03 24.15 16.27
N GLU A 105 0.34 25.42 16.54
CA GLU A 105 1.68 26.01 16.72
C GLU A 105 2.55 25.36 17.82
N LYS A 106 2.22 24.15 18.31
CA LYS A 106 2.95 23.50 19.41
C LYS A 106 3.25 22.04 19.08
N ASP A 107 4.39 21.84 18.45
CA ASP A 107 5.68 21.50 19.07
C ASP A 107 6.56 21.10 17.89
N GLY A 108 7.33 22.08 17.40
CA GLY A 108 8.03 22.03 16.11
C GLY A 108 7.75 23.32 15.34
N GLU A 109 8.43 24.40 15.71
CA GLU A 109 8.31 25.70 15.03
C GLU A 109 8.75 25.63 13.56
N GLU A 110 9.57 24.66 13.15
CA GLU A 110 10.25 24.64 11.85
C GLU A 110 9.34 24.31 10.66
N SER A 111 8.53 23.25 10.70
CA SER A 111 7.76 22.84 9.49
C SER A 111 6.68 23.84 9.09
N LEU A 112 6.02 24.47 10.06
CA LEU A 112 5.08 25.56 9.78
C LEU A 112 5.83 26.84 9.39
N LYS A 113 6.96 27.18 10.02
CA LYS A 113 7.76 28.34 9.64
C LYS A 113 8.27 28.24 8.20
N GLU A 114 8.82 27.10 7.78
CA GLU A 114 9.26 26.88 6.39
C GLU A 114 8.10 27.06 5.40
N LEU A 115 6.93 26.46 5.68
CA LEU A 115 5.73 26.62 4.84
C LEU A 115 5.23 28.07 4.77
N LEU A 116 5.28 28.79 5.90
CA LEU A 116 4.89 30.19 6.02
C LEU A 116 5.88 31.11 5.28
N GLU A 117 7.19 30.90 5.48
CA GLU A 117 8.29 31.64 4.85
C GLU A 117 8.31 31.44 3.33
N GLU A 118 8.14 30.21 2.85
CA GLU A 118 8.02 29.92 1.42
C GLU A 118 6.85 30.68 0.76
N GLN A 119 5.79 30.98 1.51
CA GLN A 119 4.60 31.71 1.02
C GLN A 119 4.59 33.20 1.39
N GLY A 120 5.63 33.71 2.07
CA GLY A 120 5.66 35.08 2.58
C GLY A 120 4.50 35.40 3.55
N CYS A 121 3.92 34.38 4.18
CA CYS A 121 2.85 34.52 5.17
C CYS A 121 3.46 34.58 6.57
N LYS A 122 2.87 35.36 7.48
CA LYS A 122 3.37 35.49 8.87
C LYS A 122 2.58 34.63 9.85
N THR A 123 1.36 34.25 9.49
CA THR A 123 0.45 33.48 10.34
C THR A 123 -0.16 32.31 9.58
N TYR A 124 -0.57 31.27 10.31
CA TYR A 124 -1.31 30.14 9.74
C TYR A 124 -2.60 30.61 9.06
N GLU A 125 -3.32 31.56 9.64
CA GLU A 125 -4.57 32.10 9.09
C GLU A 125 -4.36 32.82 7.75
N GLU A 126 -3.23 33.51 7.57
CA GLU A 126 -2.86 34.13 6.30
C GLU A 126 -2.54 33.07 5.25
N TRP A 127 -1.68 32.10 5.58
CA TRP A 127 -1.32 31.01 4.67
C TRP A 127 -2.53 30.16 4.29
N HIS A 128 -3.39 29.85 5.25
CA HIS A 128 -4.59 29.05 5.06
C HIS A 128 -5.57 29.70 4.06
N LYS A 129 -5.67 31.04 4.06
CA LYS A 129 -6.46 31.79 3.06
C LYS A 129 -5.89 31.70 1.64
N THR A 130 -4.61 31.36 1.47
CA THR A 130 -3.99 31.20 0.15
C THR A 130 -4.27 29.83 -0.49
N ILE A 131 -4.70 28.85 0.30
CA ILE A 131 -4.89 27.47 -0.18
C ILE A 131 -6.20 27.36 -0.95
N GLU A 132 -6.07 26.89 -2.19
CA GLU A 132 -7.21 26.56 -3.04
C GLU A 132 -7.41 25.04 -3.06
N LEU A 133 -8.68 24.59 -3.07
CA LEU A 133 -9.03 23.19 -3.31
C LEU A 133 -9.46 23.04 -4.77
N VAL A 134 -8.61 22.41 -5.58
CA VAL A 134 -8.81 22.29 -7.03
C VAL A 134 -9.03 20.85 -7.41
N ARG A 135 -9.97 20.61 -8.33
CA ARG A 135 -10.21 19.29 -8.93
C ARG A 135 -8.94 18.81 -9.61
N PHE A 136 -8.58 17.55 -9.42
CA PHE A 136 -7.35 16.99 -9.99
C PHE A 136 -7.26 17.18 -11.51
N LYS A 137 -8.36 16.94 -12.24
CA LYS A 137 -8.44 17.14 -13.70
C LYS A 137 -8.24 18.58 -14.16
N ASP A 138 -8.43 19.56 -13.27
CA ASP A 138 -8.34 21.00 -13.57
C ASP A 138 -6.94 21.56 -13.22
N LEU A 139 -5.99 20.71 -12.77
CA LEU A 139 -4.62 21.12 -12.43
C LEU A 139 -3.73 21.37 -13.66
N GLY A 140 -4.19 21.02 -14.87
CA GLY A 140 -3.39 21.09 -16.10
C GLY A 140 -2.28 20.02 -16.14
N PRO A 141 -1.35 20.04 -17.11
CA PRO A 141 -0.22 19.10 -17.14
C PRO A 141 0.67 19.29 -15.90
N ILE A 142 0.61 18.30 -15.02
CA ILE A 142 1.33 18.21 -13.76
C ILE A 142 2.76 17.71 -14.07
N GLY A 143 3.66 18.61 -14.50
CA GLY A 143 5.09 18.26 -14.64
C GLY A 143 5.96 19.32 -15.32
N SER A 144 7.28 19.06 -15.37
CA SER A 144 8.29 19.83 -16.11
C SER A 144 8.51 19.32 -17.54
N LYS A 145 7.92 18.19 -17.91
CA LYS A 145 7.97 17.66 -19.28
C LYS A 145 6.87 18.34 -20.11
N LYS A 146 7.23 18.88 -21.28
CA LYS A 146 6.29 19.32 -22.32
C LYS A 146 5.41 18.11 -22.71
N VAL A 147 4.27 17.96 -22.06
CA VAL A 147 3.21 17.07 -22.54
C VAL A 147 2.52 17.82 -23.67
N SER A 148 2.43 17.21 -24.85
CA SER A 148 1.62 17.74 -25.95
C SER A 148 0.19 17.96 -25.47
N GLU A 149 -0.48 19.02 -25.93
CA GLU A 149 -1.83 19.42 -25.50
C GLU A 149 -2.90 18.31 -25.64
N GLU A 150 -2.58 17.22 -26.33
CA GLU A 150 -3.45 16.05 -26.55
C GLU A 150 -3.53 15.06 -25.36
N ASN A 151 -2.67 15.16 -24.33
CA ASN A 151 -2.55 14.14 -23.27
C ASN A 151 -2.98 14.60 -21.86
N ASN A 152 -3.98 15.48 -21.76
CA ASN A 152 -4.46 16.03 -20.48
C ASN A 152 -5.50 15.14 -19.75
N ASN A 153 -5.52 13.84 -20.04
CA ASN A 153 -6.45 12.91 -19.41
C ASN A 153 -5.95 12.50 -18.02
N THR A 154 -6.81 12.64 -17.01
CA THR A 154 -6.58 12.09 -15.67
C THR A 154 -6.83 10.59 -15.67
N PHE A 155 -5.95 9.84 -15.04
CA PHE A 155 -6.07 8.40 -14.87
C PHE A 155 -6.19 8.03 -13.40
N LEU A 156 -6.95 6.98 -13.10
CA LEU A 156 -6.97 6.45 -11.74
C LEU A 156 -5.69 5.65 -11.50
N PHE A 157 -5.39 4.69 -12.39
CA PHE A 157 -4.18 3.87 -12.43
C PHE A 157 -3.60 3.89 -13.86
N LYS A 158 -2.64 4.76 -14.15
CA LYS A 158 -2.02 4.92 -15.48
C LYS A 158 -0.98 3.83 -15.70
N ASN A 159 -1.36 2.82 -16.49
CA ASN A 159 -0.54 1.63 -16.77
C ASN A 159 -0.31 0.70 -15.57
N GLY A 160 -1.05 0.88 -14.48
CA GLY A 160 -0.99 0.00 -13.31
C GLY A 160 -0.84 0.79 -12.02
N ILE A 161 -0.38 0.10 -10.99
CA ILE A 161 0.04 0.67 -9.73
C ILE A 161 1.53 0.37 -9.64
N ASP A 162 2.37 1.40 -9.58
CA ASP A 162 3.80 1.27 -9.36
C ASP A 162 4.24 2.09 -8.15
N PRO A 163 5.17 1.60 -7.31
CA PRO A 163 5.72 2.37 -6.20
C PRO A 163 6.32 3.72 -6.61
N SER A 164 6.87 3.85 -7.83
CA SER A 164 7.42 5.10 -8.35
C SER A 164 6.39 6.19 -8.65
N ASP A 165 5.10 5.84 -8.65
CA ASP A 165 4.00 6.81 -8.75
C ASP A 165 3.88 7.68 -7.49
N ILE A 166 4.56 7.32 -6.40
CA ILE A 166 4.46 7.98 -5.11
C ILE A 166 5.59 8.98 -4.94
N GLY A 167 5.24 10.26 -4.91
CA GLY A 167 6.17 11.34 -4.60
C GLY A 167 5.73 12.11 -3.36
N GLN A 168 6.59 12.14 -2.34
CA GLN A 168 6.35 12.89 -1.10
C GLN A 168 6.36 14.40 -1.36
N GLY A 169 5.37 15.10 -0.81
CA GLY A 169 5.33 16.57 -0.76
C GLY A 169 5.88 17.09 0.57
N SER A 170 5.46 18.29 0.98
CA SER A 170 5.97 18.96 2.18
C SER A 170 5.30 18.51 3.50
N LEU A 171 4.56 17.40 3.50
CA LEU A 171 3.88 16.88 4.69
C LEU A 171 4.76 15.80 5.35
N GLY A 172 4.83 15.78 6.68
CA GLY A 172 5.52 14.75 7.46
C GLY A 172 4.81 13.39 7.48
N ASP A 173 4.14 13.01 6.39
CA ASP A 173 3.42 11.74 6.23
C ASP A 173 4.24 10.68 5.47
N CYS A 174 5.56 10.83 5.45
CA CYS A 174 6.52 9.88 4.87
C CYS A 174 6.26 8.43 5.32
N TRP A 175 5.88 8.24 6.58
CA TRP A 175 5.50 6.94 7.15
C TRP A 175 4.32 6.27 6.41
N LEU A 176 3.34 7.06 5.97
CA LEU A 176 2.16 6.63 5.22
C LEU A 176 2.54 6.36 3.76
N LEU A 177 3.23 7.31 3.12
CA LEU A 177 3.61 7.19 1.71
C LEU A 177 4.54 6.00 1.48
N ALA A 178 5.50 5.78 2.36
CA ALA A 178 6.35 4.58 2.31
C ALA A 178 5.54 3.29 2.51
N ALA A 179 4.57 3.28 3.42
CA ALA A 179 3.71 2.12 3.62
C ALA A 179 2.85 1.83 2.37
N ILE A 180 2.35 2.87 1.71
CA ILE A 180 1.63 2.77 0.44
C ILE A 180 2.56 2.25 -0.66
N ALA A 181 3.81 2.73 -0.73
CA ALA A 181 4.79 2.28 -1.71
C ALA A 181 5.14 0.80 -1.55
N CYS A 182 5.33 0.34 -0.32
CA CYS A 182 5.52 -1.08 -0.04
C CYS A 182 4.29 -1.90 -0.42
N LEU A 183 3.07 -1.37 -0.23
CA LEU A 183 1.85 -2.05 -0.65
C LEU A 183 1.67 -2.05 -2.17
N ALA A 184 2.23 -1.06 -2.88
CA ALA A 184 2.20 -0.98 -4.34
C ALA A 184 3.00 -2.10 -5.02
N GLU A 185 3.94 -2.75 -4.31
CA GLU A 185 4.56 -4.03 -4.71
C GLU A 185 3.55 -5.19 -4.78
N HIS A 186 2.35 -4.98 -4.24
CA HIS A 186 1.19 -5.85 -4.35
C HIS A 186 0.02 -5.08 -5.00
N PRO A 187 0.08 -4.76 -6.31
CA PRO A 187 -0.89 -3.89 -6.99
C PRO A 187 -2.35 -4.27 -6.74
N GLU A 188 -2.63 -5.57 -6.74
CA GLU A 188 -3.98 -6.07 -6.54
C GLU A 188 -4.51 -5.83 -5.11
N ALA A 189 -3.64 -5.91 -4.10
CA ALA A 189 -3.97 -5.60 -2.72
C ALA A 189 -4.37 -4.14 -2.57
N LEU A 190 -3.57 -3.25 -3.18
CA LEU A 190 -3.80 -1.82 -3.18
C LEU A 190 -5.09 -1.48 -3.94
N ARG A 191 -5.30 -2.08 -5.11
CA ARG A 191 -6.51 -1.90 -5.91
C ARG A 191 -7.79 -2.30 -5.15
N LYS A 192 -7.72 -3.30 -4.28
CA LYS A 192 -8.85 -3.72 -3.43
C LYS A 192 -9.27 -2.64 -2.42
N LEU A 193 -8.41 -1.67 -2.12
CA LEU A 193 -8.77 -0.51 -1.31
C LEU A 193 -9.72 0.44 -2.05
N PHE A 194 -9.77 0.38 -3.37
CA PHE A 194 -10.67 1.20 -4.19
C PHE A 194 -11.94 0.41 -4.48
N ILE A 195 -13.07 0.92 -3.97
CA ILE A 195 -14.41 0.43 -4.33
C ILE A 195 -14.78 0.98 -5.70
N ASP A 196 -14.53 2.27 -5.91
CA ASP A 196 -14.65 2.92 -7.20
C ASP A 196 -13.28 2.86 -7.90
N ARG A 197 -13.17 1.94 -8.87
CA ARG A 197 -11.94 1.66 -9.65
C ARG A 197 -12.01 2.26 -11.04
N GLU A 198 -12.67 3.40 -11.18
CA GLU A 198 -12.78 4.08 -12.47
C GLU A 198 -12.83 5.56 -12.21
N ILE A 199 -12.33 6.35 -13.16
CA ILE A 199 -12.52 7.80 -13.13
C ILE A 199 -14.01 8.09 -13.01
N ASN A 200 -14.37 8.81 -11.94
CA ASN A 200 -15.71 9.31 -11.73
C ASN A 200 -15.78 10.73 -12.28
N PRO A 201 -16.57 11.00 -13.34
CA PRO A 201 -16.70 12.35 -13.89
C PRO A 201 -17.19 13.38 -12.85
N ARG A 202 -17.94 12.92 -11.85
CA ARG A 202 -18.43 13.75 -10.74
C ARG A 202 -17.36 14.01 -9.70
N GLY A 203 -16.27 13.26 -9.69
CA GLY A 203 -15.12 13.46 -8.82
C GLY A 203 -15.28 12.92 -7.41
N TYR A 204 -16.13 11.92 -7.21
CA TYR A 204 -16.34 11.31 -5.90
C TYR A 204 -15.98 9.83 -5.94
N TYR A 205 -15.22 9.37 -4.95
CA TYR A 205 -14.65 8.04 -4.91
C TYR A 205 -14.85 7.43 -3.53
N LYS A 206 -15.21 6.15 -3.52
CA LYS A 206 -15.29 5.33 -2.31
C LYS A 206 -14.06 4.44 -2.22
N LEU A 207 -13.37 4.53 -1.09
CA LEU A 207 -12.28 3.64 -0.71
C LEU A 207 -12.72 2.80 0.50
N ARG A 208 -12.05 1.68 0.75
CA ARG A 208 -12.18 0.89 1.96
C ARG A 208 -10.86 0.87 2.71
N LEU A 209 -10.92 1.18 3.99
CA LEU A 209 -9.80 1.11 4.91
C LEU A 209 -10.21 0.26 6.12
N PHE A 210 -9.26 -0.45 6.71
CA PHE A 210 -9.47 -1.14 7.97
C PHE A 210 -9.36 -0.14 9.12
N HIS A 211 -10.42 0.00 9.91
CA HIS A 211 -10.41 0.91 11.04
C HIS A 211 -9.94 0.16 12.28
N ALA A 212 -8.66 0.28 12.65
CA ALA A 212 -8.06 -0.54 13.69
C ALA A 212 -8.81 -0.48 15.04
N ALA A 213 -9.28 0.71 15.45
CA ALA A 213 -10.06 0.88 16.68
C ALA A 213 -11.41 0.13 16.71
N ARG A 214 -11.95 -0.19 15.53
CA ARG A 214 -13.24 -0.87 15.33
C ARG A 214 -13.07 -2.30 14.83
N GLU A 215 -11.83 -2.70 14.55
CA GLU A 215 -11.43 -3.98 13.96
C GLU A 215 -12.27 -4.39 12.74
N LYS A 216 -12.63 -3.42 11.89
CA LYS A 216 -13.46 -3.68 10.72
C LYS A 216 -13.14 -2.78 9.53
N TRP A 217 -13.43 -3.29 8.35
CA TRP A 217 -13.40 -2.50 7.13
C TRP A 217 -14.51 -1.44 7.13
N VAL A 218 -14.12 -0.20 6.85
CA VAL A 218 -15.02 0.94 6.72
C VAL A 218 -14.91 1.52 5.32
N THR A 219 -16.02 2.00 4.78
CA THR A 219 -16.04 2.73 3.51
C THR A 219 -15.83 4.21 3.77
N VAL A 220 -14.90 4.81 3.05
CA VAL A 220 -14.48 6.21 3.14
C VAL A 220 -14.74 6.87 1.80
N GLY A 221 -15.70 7.80 1.79
CA GLY A 221 -15.98 8.61 0.61
C GLY A 221 -15.17 9.90 0.58
N VAL A 222 -14.45 10.16 -0.51
CA VAL A 222 -13.63 11.35 -0.74
C VAL A 222 -13.90 11.93 -2.12
N ASP A 223 -13.80 13.26 -2.26
CA ASP A 223 -13.80 13.92 -3.55
C ASP A 223 -12.37 14.12 -4.11
N ASP A 224 -12.24 14.43 -5.39
CA ASP A 224 -10.99 14.67 -6.13
C ASP A 224 -10.50 16.13 -6.11
N ARG A 225 -10.94 16.94 -5.13
CA ARG A 225 -10.37 18.28 -4.90
C ARG A 225 -9.22 18.19 -3.91
N PHE A 226 -8.06 18.69 -4.29
CA PHE A 226 -6.84 18.62 -3.48
C PHE A 226 -6.31 20.01 -3.15
N PRO A 227 -5.67 20.19 -1.98
CA PRO A 227 -5.07 21.46 -1.61
C PRO A 227 -3.89 21.75 -2.54
N VAL A 228 -3.89 22.95 -3.10
CA VAL A 228 -2.82 23.41 -4.00
C VAL A 228 -2.19 24.70 -3.54
N LYS A 229 -0.90 24.83 -3.85
CA LYS A 229 -0.11 26.05 -3.78
C LYS A 229 -0.12 26.74 -5.14
N VAL A 230 -0.33 28.05 -5.16
CA VAL A 230 -0.25 28.87 -6.36
C VAL A 230 1.18 29.42 -6.47
N ALA A 231 2.02 28.78 -7.29
CA ALA A 231 3.34 29.30 -7.59
C ALA A 231 3.22 30.44 -8.62
N THR A 232 3.55 31.67 -8.20
CA THR A 232 3.60 32.83 -9.09
C THR A 232 5.03 32.98 -9.61
N THR A 233 5.30 32.51 -10.83
CA THR A 233 6.52 32.92 -11.54
C THR A 233 6.22 34.18 -12.36
N LYS A 234 7.23 34.99 -12.69
CA LYS A 234 7.09 36.29 -13.40
C LYS A 234 6.30 36.23 -14.72
N LEU A 235 6.04 35.03 -15.28
CA LEU A 235 5.36 34.83 -16.56
C LEU A 235 4.14 33.89 -16.50
N LEU A 236 4.00 33.02 -15.48
CA LEU A 236 2.90 32.04 -15.38
C LEU A 236 2.51 31.75 -13.93
N LYS A 237 1.19 31.65 -13.67
CA LYS A 237 0.64 31.07 -12.43
C LYS A 237 0.49 29.56 -12.62
N LYS A 238 1.31 28.75 -11.94
CA LYS A 238 1.19 27.29 -11.93
C LYS A 238 0.63 26.83 -10.58
N LYS A 239 -0.41 26.01 -10.59
CA LYS A 239 -0.93 25.37 -9.39
C LYS A 239 -0.20 24.04 -9.18
N LYS A 240 0.22 23.77 -7.95
CA LYS A 240 0.90 22.52 -7.57
C LYS A 240 0.21 21.89 -6.38
N LEU A 241 0.13 20.57 -6.33
CA LEU A 241 -0.34 19.85 -5.14
C LEU A 241 0.52 20.24 -3.93
N LEU A 242 -0.15 20.44 -2.78
CA LEU A 242 0.53 20.90 -1.57
C LEU A 242 1.28 19.76 -0.86
N PHE A 243 0.65 18.59 -0.69
CA PHE A 243 1.17 17.51 0.16
C PHE A 243 1.72 16.29 -0.60
N LEU A 244 1.64 16.31 -1.93
CA LEU A 244 2.23 15.27 -2.79
C LEU A 244 3.00 15.95 -3.91
N ARG A 245 4.10 15.33 -4.33
CA ARG A 245 4.83 15.74 -5.52
C ARG A 245 4.00 15.42 -6.76
N GLU A 246 4.22 16.22 -7.80
CA GLU A 246 3.62 16.08 -9.13
C GLU A 246 3.87 14.67 -9.69
N THR A 247 2.79 13.90 -9.88
CA THR A 247 2.81 12.56 -10.52
C THR A 247 2.37 12.67 -11.98
N ASP A 248 2.48 11.57 -12.72
CA ASP A 248 2.24 11.46 -14.15
C ASP A 248 0.74 11.50 -14.55
N ASN A 249 -0.05 12.40 -13.92
CA ASN A 249 -1.52 12.53 -13.96
C ASN A 249 -2.31 11.36 -13.33
N GLU A 250 -1.75 10.75 -12.29
CA GLU A 250 -2.37 9.66 -11.55
C GLU A 250 -3.08 10.10 -10.26
N LEU A 251 -4.32 9.67 -10.11
CA LEU A 251 -5.20 10.12 -9.04
C LEU A 251 -5.16 9.24 -7.77
N TRP A 252 -4.77 7.97 -7.89
CA TRP A 252 -4.96 6.99 -6.81
C TRP A 252 -4.18 7.34 -5.53
N VAL A 253 -2.94 7.82 -5.62
CA VAL A 253 -2.12 8.22 -4.47
C VAL A 253 -2.80 9.35 -3.70
N CYS A 254 -3.28 10.36 -4.43
CA CYS A 254 -3.96 11.52 -3.85
C CYS A 254 -5.25 11.12 -3.13
N LEU A 255 -6.07 10.24 -3.74
CA LEU A 255 -7.30 9.75 -3.12
C LEU A 255 -7.03 8.94 -1.85
N LEU A 256 -6.01 8.08 -1.87
CA LEU A 256 -5.67 7.23 -0.73
C LEU A 256 -5.13 8.07 0.44
N GLN A 257 -4.22 9.03 0.19
CA GLN A 257 -3.76 9.98 1.19
C GLN A 257 -4.92 10.79 1.78
N LYS A 258 -5.84 11.28 0.94
CA LYS A 258 -7.03 12.03 1.38
C LYS A 258 -7.99 11.16 2.20
N ALA A 259 -8.16 9.90 1.86
CA ALA A 259 -8.99 8.97 2.64
C ALA A 259 -8.39 8.70 4.04
N PHE A 260 -7.06 8.62 4.14
CA PHE A 260 -6.36 8.59 5.42
C PHE A 260 -6.59 9.88 6.20
N ALA A 261 -6.34 11.04 5.59
CA ALA A 261 -6.62 12.34 6.22
C ALA A 261 -8.06 12.41 6.75
N LYS A 262 -9.04 11.89 5.99
CA LYS A 262 -10.44 11.81 6.44
C LYS A 262 -10.65 10.95 7.68
N ILE A 263 -10.03 9.78 7.75
CA ILE A 263 -10.14 8.90 8.91
C ILE A 263 -9.48 9.53 10.15
N PHE A 264 -8.32 10.17 9.97
CA PHE A 264 -7.53 10.74 11.05
C PHE A 264 -7.91 12.18 11.41
N GLY A 265 -8.87 12.79 10.70
CA GLY A 265 -9.44 14.10 11.07
C GLY A 265 -8.84 15.31 10.33
N GLY A 266 -7.88 15.10 9.43
CA GLY A 266 -7.29 16.11 8.56
C GLY A 266 -5.87 15.74 8.09
N TYR A 267 -5.32 16.51 7.16
CA TYR A 267 -3.93 16.32 6.69
C TYR A 267 -2.89 16.58 7.78
N ALA A 268 -3.08 17.62 8.61
CA ALA A 268 -2.19 17.93 9.74
C ALA A 268 -2.06 16.77 10.75
N GLN A 269 -3.05 15.89 10.82
CA GLN A 269 -3.06 14.73 11.71
C GLN A 269 -2.22 13.56 11.19
N LEU A 270 -1.84 13.59 9.91
CA LEU A 270 -0.93 12.61 9.30
C LEU A 270 0.54 12.94 9.55
N ASP A 271 0.84 14.10 10.13
CA ASP A 271 2.20 14.52 10.46
C ASP A 271 2.78 13.68 11.62
N GLY A 272 3.79 12.88 11.28
CA GLY A 272 4.45 11.94 12.19
C GLY A 272 3.64 10.67 12.44
N GLY A 273 4.23 9.50 12.14
CA GLY A 273 3.61 8.20 12.38
C GLY A 273 4.54 7.01 12.12
N HIS A 274 4.01 5.80 12.26
CA HIS A 274 4.73 4.56 12.00
C HIS A 274 4.10 3.78 10.84
N SER A 275 4.89 3.38 9.83
CA SER A 275 4.41 2.67 8.64
C SER A 275 3.59 1.41 8.94
N VAL A 276 3.87 0.73 10.04
CA VAL A 276 3.08 -0.43 10.53
C VAL A 276 1.63 -0.06 10.89
N VAL A 277 1.37 1.16 11.36
CA VAL A 277 0.00 1.66 11.61
C VAL A 277 -0.70 1.85 10.27
N ALA A 278 -0.01 2.39 9.27
CA ALA A 278 -0.58 2.55 7.93
C ALA A 278 -0.89 1.20 7.32
N TRP A 279 0.03 0.22 7.40
CA TRP A 279 -0.25 -1.13 6.93
C TRP A 279 -1.40 -1.80 7.65
N ASN A 280 -1.58 -1.61 8.96
CA ASN A 280 -2.77 -2.14 9.63
C ASN A 280 -4.05 -1.52 9.05
N PHE A 281 -4.09 -0.21 8.81
CA PHE A 281 -5.25 0.45 8.20
C PHE A 281 -5.45 0.08 6.72
N LEU A 282 -4.38 -0.20 5.99
CA LEU A 282 -4.44 -0.62 4.59
C LEU A 282 -4.83 -2.10 4.45
N THR A 283 -4.52 -2.95 5.43
CA THR A 283 -4.57 -4.41 5.23
C THR A 283 -5.43 -5.17 6.23
N GLY A 284 -5.62 -4.62 7.43
CA GLY A 284 -6.15 -5.33 8.59
C GLY A 284 -5.23 -6.42 9.14
N GLY A 285 -3.99 -6.52 8.63
CA GLY A 285 -3.00 -7.51 9.05
C GLY A 285 -2.32 -7.14 10.36
N ASN A 286 -1.76 -8.16 11.04
CA ASN A 286 -0.97 -7.93 12.24
C ASN A 286 0.38 -7.31 11.85
N CYS A 287 0.80 -6.26 12.55
CA CYS A 287 2.02 -5.54 12.20
C CYS A 287 2.98 -5.48 13.39
N MET A 288 4.27 -5.69 13.11
CA MET A 288 5.33 -5.70 14.11
C MET A 288 6.57 -4.99 13.57
N ILE A 289 7.44 -4.56 14.49
CA ILE A 289 8.75 -4.00 14.18
C ILE A 289 9.81 -4.86 14.84
N LEU A 290 10.78 -5.32 14.06
CA LEU A 290 12.06 -5.78 14.60
C LEU A 290 12.99 -4.58 14.67
N LYS A 291 13.59 -4.36 15.83
CA LYS A 291 14.53 -3.25 16.06
C LYS A 291 15.80 -3.75 16.72
N ARG A 292 16.90 -3.06 16.49
CA ARG A 292 18.15 -3.24 17.22
C ARG A 292 18.82 -1.90 17.45
N GLU A 293 19.68 -1.86 18.46
CA GLU A 293 20.60 -0.75 18.66
C GLU A 293 21.77 -0.85 17.67
N ALA A 294 22.37 0.28 17.29
CA ALA A 294 23.42 0.31 16.26
C ALA A 294 24.67 -0.50 16.63
N ASN A 295 24.91 -0.73 17.93
CA ASN A 295 26.04 -1.51 18.47
C ASN A 295 25.66 -2.94 18.89
N GLU A 296 24.41 -3.36 18.68
CA GLU A 296 23.94 -4.71 19.02
C GLU A 296 23.76 -5.59 17.76
N THR A 297 24.13 -6.87 17.87
CA THR A 297 23.93 -7.88 16.81
C THR A 297 22.66 -8.71 17.02
N VAL A 298 21.79 -8.25 17.93
CA VAL A 298 20.56 -8.91 18.29
C VAL A 298 19.37 -7.99 18.05
N TRP A 299 18.30 -8.58 17.54
CA TRP A 299 17.06 -7.90 17.22
C TRP A 299 16.01 -8.24 18.26
N ASP A 300 15.29 -7.20 18.68
CA ASP A 300 14.14 -7.28 19.56
C ASP A 300 12.85 -7.01 18.78
N LYS A 301 11.72 -7.49 19.28
CA LYS A 301 10.41 -7.37 18.64
C LYS A 301 9.53 -6.40 19.41
N THR A 302 8.87 -5.52 18.68
CA THR A 302 7.84 -4.63 19.21
C THR A 302 6.55 -4.84 18.43
N GLU A 303 5.48 -5.17 19.15
CA GLU A 303 4.13 -5.27 18.60
C GLU A 303 3.37 -3.96 18.79
N PHE A 304 2.29 -3.78 18.01
CA PHE A 304 1.47 -2.58 18.06
C PHE A 304 0.06 -2.94 18.51
N THR A 305 -0.32 -2.39 19.66
CA THR A 305 -1.68 -2.51 20.18
C THR A 305 -2.47 -1.25 19.86
N PHE A 306 -3.69 -1.41 19.35
CA PHE A 306 -4.59 -0.31 19.05
C PHE A 306 -5.64 -0.14 20.16
N GLY A 307 -5.94 1.10 20.49
CA GLY A 307 -6.90 1.49 21.51
C GLY A 307 -8.34 1.57 20.97
N SER A 308 -9.26 1.87 21.88
CA SER A 308 -10.68 2.02 21.60
C SER A 308 -11.01 3.13 20.59
N GLU A 309 -12.23 3.10 20.03
CA GLU A 309 -12.75 4.19 19.20
C GLU A 309 -12.79 5.54 19.95
N LYS A 310 -13.02 5.52 21.28
CA LYS A 310 -12.97 6.72 22.11
C LYS A 310 -11.56 7.33 22.10
N SER A 311 -10.54 6.53 22.40
CA SER A 311 -9.15 7.00 22.40
C SER A 311 -8.66 7.43 21.01
N PHE A 312 -9.16 6.79 19.94
CA PHE A 312 -8.93 7.23 18.56
C PHE A 312 -9.46 8.65 18.33
N LYS A 313 -10.72 8.91 18.69
CA LYS A 313 -11.37 10.22 18.53
C LYS A 313 -10.83 11.30 19.46
N ASP A 314 -10.38 10.93 20.66
CA ASP A 314 -9.86 11.91 21.62
C ASP A 314 -8.47 12.43 21.21
N SER A 315 -7.72 11.64 20.43
CA SER A 315 -6.37 12.01 20.01
C SER A 315 -6.30 12.53 18.59
N TYR A 316 -6.97 11.86 17.64
CA TYR A 316 -6.79 12.06 16.19
C TYR A 316 -5.33 12.08 15.70
N CYS A 317 -4.32 11.93 16.57
CA CYS A 317 -2.92 12.17 16.28
C CYS A 317 -2.16 10.84 16.19
N ILE A 318 -1.32 10.74 15.16
CA ILE A 318 -0.46 9.59 14.89
C ILE A 318 0.96 9.85 15.43
N ARG A 319 1.19 10.98 16.13
CA ARG A 319 2.53 11.47 16.48
C ARG A 319 3.40 10.44 17.21
N VAL A 320 4.66 10.39 16.79
CA VAL A 320 5.73 9.57 17.35
C VAL A 320 6.32 10.30 18.56
N GLY A 321 6.04 9.83 19.78
CA GLY A 321 6.55 10.42 21.03
C GLY A 321 5.47 10.68 22.09
N ARG A 322 5.85 10.55 23.38
CA ARG A 322 5.01 10.52 24.60
C ARG A 322 3.50 10.33 24.34
N SER A 323 3.13 9.06 24.17
CA SER A 323 1.76 8.54 24.09
C SER A 323 0.90 9.12 22.97
N SER A 324 1.05 8.58 21.77
CA SER A 324 -0.16 8.34 20.97
C SER A 324 -1.13 7.55 21.86
N VAL A 325 -2.29 8.12 22.19
CA VAL A 325 -3.30 7.44 23.04
C VAL A 325 -3.96 6.31 22.25
N PHE A 326 -3.85 6.35 20.92
CA PHE A 326 -4.50 5.40 20.04
C PHE A 326 -3.70 4.13 19.78
N TYR A 327 -2.38 4.17 19.69
CA TYR A 327 -1.58 2.96 19.53
C TYR A 327 -0.31 2.99 20.36
N ARG A 328 0.06 1.84 20.93
CA ARG A 328 1.27 1.71 21.74
C ARG A 328 2.16 0.60 21.20
N PRO A 329 3.44 0.92 20.92
CA PRO A 329 4.45 -0.08 20.75
C PRO A 329 4.65 -0.79 22.09
N THR A 330 4.45 -2.10 22.12
CA THR A 330 4.61 -2.94 23.30
C THR A 330 5.73 -3.93 23.02
N SER A 331 6.76 -3.95 23.86
CA SER A 331 7.78 -5.01 23.82
C SER A 331 7.11 -6.34 24.12
N ASP A 332 7.42 -7.37 23.35
CA ASP A 332 6.92 -8.72 23.58
C ASP A 332 7.84 -9.40 24.62
N PRO A 333 7.42 -9.56 25.89
CA PRO A 333 8.28 -10.09 26.95
C PRO A 333 8.62 -11.57 26.75
N GLU A 334 7.85 -12.30 25.94
CA GLU A 334 8.12 -13.70 25.61
C GLU A 334 9.05 -13.83 24.40
N PHE A 335 9.25 -12.74 23.64
CA PHE A 335 10.15 -12.74 22.50
C PHE A 335 11.61 -12.79 22.95
N LYS A 336 12.22 -13.98 22.82
CA LYS A 336 13.67 -14.12 22.92
C LYS A 336 14.34 -13.38 21.77
N LYS A 337 15.13 -12.34 22.09
CA LYS A 337 15.98 -11.60 21.13
C LYS A 337 16.61 -12.55 20.12
N LYS A 338 16.61 -12.16 18.84
CA LYS A 338 17.05 -12.99 17.72
C LYS A 338 18.39 -12.52 17.18
N THR A 339 19.24 -13.46 16.79
CA THR A 339 20.48 -13.12 16.08
C THR A 339 20.16 -12.66 14.66
N GLU A 340 21.10 -11.96 14.02
CA GLU A 340 21.02 -11.55 12.61
C GLU A 340 20.66 -12.71 11.68
N ASP A 341 21.22 -13.89 11.92
CA ASP A 341 20.96 -15.10 11.15
C ASP A 341 19.51 -15.57 11.26
N GLN A 342 18.98 -15.56 12.48
CA GLN A 342 17.59 -15.93 12.74
C GLN A 342 16.63 -14.91 12.12
N VAL A 343 16.96 -13.61 12.18
CA VAL A 343 16.17 -12.56 11.53
C VAL A 343 16.16 -12.71 10.02
N PHE A 344 17.30 -13.01 9.39
CA PHE A 344 17.33 -13.29 7.96
C PHE A 344 16.39 -14.44 7.59
N ASP A 345 16.40 -15.53 8.37
CA ASP A 345 15.51 -16.67 8.10
C ASP A 345 14.02 -16.33 8.30
N ILE A 346 13.70 -15.48 9.29
CA ILE A 346 12.36 -14.93 9.50
C ILE A 346 11.93 -14.09 8.29
N LEU A 347 12.76 -13.14 7.85
CA LEU A 347 12.49 -12.29 6.70
C LEU A 347 12.29 -13.11 5.42
N ARG A 348 13.15 -14.10 5.18
CA ARG A 348 13.01 -15.01 4.05
C ARG A 348 11.67 -15.74 4.05
N ALA A 349 11.21 -16.18 5.22
CA ALA A 349 9.91 -16.84 5.34
C ALA A 349 8.75 -15.87 5.04
N TYR A 350 8.76 -14.65 5.59
CA TYR A 350 7.75 -13.63 5.29
C TYR A 350 7.77 -13.18 3.82
N ALA A 351 8.96 -13.01 3.22
CA ALA A 351 9.11 -12.67 1.81
C ALA A 351 8.57 -13.79 0.91
N LYS A 352 8.88 -15.06 1.23
CA LYS A 352 8.32 -16.24 0.54
C LYS A 352 6.79 -16.29 0.66
N ALA A 353 6.25 -15.93 1.81
CA ALA A 353 4.80 -15.80 2.06
C ALA A 353 4.18 -14.55 1.41
N ARG A 354 4.98 -13.71 0.73
CA ARG A 354 4.55 -12.45 0.10
C ARG A 354 3.92 -11.46 1.09
N CYS A 355 4.36 -11.48 2.35
CA CYS A 355 3.97 -10.49 3.34
C CYS A 355 4.61 -9.12 3.04
N LEU A 356 4.08 -8.03 3.63
CA LEU A 356 4.72 -6.72 3.45
C LEU A 356 5.92 -6.63 4.39
N LEU A 357 7.06 -6.30 3.81
CA LEU A 357 8.31 -6.11 4.52
C LEU A 357 8.90 -4.76 4.16
N GLY A 358 9.39 -4.06 5.16
CA GLY A 358 10.02 -2.77 5.01
C GLY A 358 11.20 -2.63 5.97
N ALA A 359 12.10 -1.71 5.66
CA ALA A 359 13.20 -1.36 6.53
C ALA A 359 13.49 0.13 6.47
N SER A 360 14.08 0.66 7.53
CA SER A 360 14.49 2.07 7.55
C SER A 360 15.93 2.22 8.03
N VAL A 361 16.65 3.12 7.37
CA VAL A 361 18.02 3.51 7.71
C VAL A 361 17.98 4.48 8.88
N ASN A 362 18.88 4.32 9.85
CA ASN A 362 18.96 5.25 10.98
C ASN A 362 19.58 6.59 10.55
N LYS A 363 19.10 7.71 11.11
CA LYS A 363 19.77 9.02 10.98
C LYS A 363 20.99 9.05 11.89
N ARG A 364 22.11 9.62 11.45
CA ARG A 364 23.20 10.00 12.38
C ARG A 364 22.84 11.31 13.07
N ASP A 365 23.44 11.59 14.22
CA ASP A 365 23.08 12.77 15.03
C ASP A 365 23.32 14.09 14.27
N ASP A 366 24.32 14.11 13.39
CA ASP A 366 24.74 15.23 12.55
C ASP A 366 24.05 15.29 11.18
N GLU A 367 23.24 14.29 10.83
CA GLU A 367 22.53 14.24 9.54
C GLU A 367 21.14 14.89 9.64
N GLU A 368 20.66 15.48 8.55
CA GLU A 368 19.25 15.88 8.41
C GLU A 368 18.35 14.68 8.06
N VAL A 369 17.04 14.84 8.19
CA VAL A 369 16.06 13.84 7.72
C VAL A 369 16.19 13.71 6.21
N GLU A 370 16.12 12.48 5.69
CA GLU A 370 16.30 12.21 4.26
C GLU A 370 17.67 12.63 3.69
N ALA A 371 18.70 12.75 4.55
CA ALA A 371 20.07 12.98 4.10
C ALA A 371 20.55 11.87 3.15
N LYS A 372 21.03 12.27 1.98
CA LYS A 372 21.55 11.38 0.93
C LYS A 372 23.00 11.03 1.25
N ARG A 373 23.30 9.74 1.46
CA ARG A 373 24.66 9.27 1.76
C ARG A 373 25.42 8.94 0.48
N GLU A 374 26.75 8.93 0.59
CA GLU A 374 27.65 8.52 -0.50
C GLU A 374 27.42 7.05 -0.93
N THR A 375 26.98 6.21 0.01
CA THR A 375 26.58 4.81 -0.26
C THR A 375 25.32 4.69 -1.12
N GLY A 376 24.64 5.81 -1.39
CA GLY A 376 23.37 5.90 -2.12
C GLY A 376 22.12 5.69 -1.25
N LEU A 377 22.29 5.29 0.01
CA LEU A 377 21.20 5.19 0.97
C LEU A 377 20.76 6.56 1.49
N ILE A 378 19.49 6.63 1.89
CA ILE A 378 18.81 7.83 2.40
C ILE A 378 18.47 7.63 3.88
N ALA A 379 18.93 8.53 4.73
CA ALA A 379 18.73 8.47 6.18
C ALA A 379 17.27 8.71 6.57
N GLN A 380 16.76 7.95 7.56
CA GLN A 380 15.37 8.06 8.04
C GLN A 380 14.30 7.87 6.95
N HIS A 381 14.67 7.22 5.84
CA HIS A 381 13.79 6.86 4.74
C HIS A 381 13.40 5.37 4.82
N ALA A 382 12.22 5.05 4.30
CA ALA A 382 11.69 3.69 4.32
C ALA A 382 11.85 3.01 2.95
N TYR A 383 12.35 1.79 2.98
CA TYR A 383 12.63 0.92 1.85
C TYR A 383 11.72 -0.30 1.93
N SER A 384 11.30 -0.82 0.79
CA SER A 384 10.59 -2.11 0.71
C SER A 384 11.62 -3.24 0.69
N ILE A 385 11.42 -4.30 1.45
CA ILE A 385 12.19 -5.55 1.27
C ILE A 385 11.37 -6.45 0.34
N LEU A 386 11.93 -6.76 -0.82
CA LEU A 386 11.25 -7.55 -1.86
C LEU A 386 11.55 -9.04 -1.73
N GLU A 387 12.82 -9.38 -1.51
CA GLU A 387 13.28 -10.77 -1.45
C GLU A 387 14.44 -10.93 -0.46
N CYS A 388 14.55 -12.12 0.15
CA CYS A 388 15.74 -12.54 0.88
C CYS A 388 16.17 -13.92 0.35
N ARG A 389 17.39 -14.02 -0.17
CA ARG A 389 17.89 -15.22 -0.87
C ARG A 389 19.28 -15.62 -0.40
N ARG A 390 19.58 -16.91 -0.51
CA ARG A 390 20.90 -17.49 -0.23
C ARG A 390 21.40 -18.23 -1.48
N PRO A 391 21.85 -17.49 -2.52
CA PRO A 391 22.30 -18.12 -3.75
C PRO A 391 23.46 -19.10 -3.49
N GLY A 392 23.56 -20.15 -4.31
CA GLY A 392 24.56 -21.21 -4.18
C GLY A 392 24.16 -22.36 -3.24
N MET A 393 22.99 -22.31 -2.61
CA MET A 393 22.40 -23.45 -1.90
C MET A 393 21.43 -24.21 -2.81
N LYS A 394 21.72 -25.48 -3.11
CA LYS A 394 20.93 -26.35 -4.03
C LYS A 394 19.51 -26.69 -3.55
N SER A 395 19.06 -26.24 -2.37
CA SER A 395 17.76 -26.58 -1.79
C SER A 395 17.21 -25.41 -0.99
N MET A 396 16.03 -24.92 -1.36
CA MET A 396 15.28 -23.92 -0.58
C MET A 396 14.88 -24.43 0.82
N ASP A 397 14.78 -25.75 1.04
CA ASP A 397 14.07 -26.34 2.18
C ASP A 397 14.90 -27.25 3.10
N LYS A 398 16.22 -27.06 3.24
CA LYS A 398 16.97 -27.78 4.30
C LYS A 398 17.83 -26.87 5.16
N VAL A 399 17.34 -26.73 6.39
CA VAL A 399 18.05 -26.61 7.67
C VAL A 399 19.57 -26.49 7.53
N TYR A 400 20.11 -25.34 7.96
CA TYR A 400 21.49 -25.11 8.39
C TYR A 400 22.48 -26.23 7.99
N ASP A 401 23.01 -26.15 6.78
CA ASP A 401 24.15 -26.97 6.38
C ASP A 401 25.40 -26.33 7.01
N LYS A 402 25.75 -26.75 8.22
CA LYS A 402 26.97 -26.32 8.92
C LYS A 402 28.18 -26.64 8.02
N GLY A 403 28.73 -25.63 7.36
CA GLY A 403 29.95 -25.74 6.56
C GLY A 403 29.86 -25.27 5.11
N LYS A 404 28.69 -24.82 4.62
CA LYS A 404 28.58 -24.12 3.33
C LYS A 404 27.97 -22.72 3.51
N THR A 405 28.83 -21.72 3.36
CA THR A 405 28.56 -20.29 3.53
C THR A 405 28.01 -19.70 2.21
N GLY A 406 26.74 -19.94 1.91
CA GLY A 406 26.07 -19.18 0.85
C GLY A 406 25.99 -17.70 1.25
N VAL A 407 26.23 -16.79 0.31
CA VAL A 407 26.08 -15.35 0.52
C VAL A 407 24.61 -15.05 0.85
N LYS A 408 24.35 -14.24 1.87
CA LYS A 408 22.98 -13.84 2.23
C LYS A 408 22.68 -12.52 1.57
N LEU A 409 21.74 -12.52 0.62
CA LEU A 409 21.38 -11.33 -0.14
C LEU A 409 19.95 -10.90 0.19
N VAL A 410 19.75 -9.59 0.28
CA VAL A 410 18.44 -8.96 0.42
C VAL A 410 18.22 -8.03 -0.75
N LYS A 411 17.06 -8.14 -1.39
CA LYS A 411 16.60 -7.24 -2.44
C LYS A 411 15.72 -6.19 -1.82
N LEU A 412 16.05 -4.92 -2.04
CA LEU A 412 15.28 -3.79 -1.54
C LEU A 412 14.80 -2.90 -2.69
N ARG A 413 13.84 -2.04 -2.38
CA ARG A 413 13.45 -0.93 -3.25
C ARG A 413 13.39 0.39 -2.49
N ASN A 414 14.06 1.40 -3.02
CA ASN A 414 13.80 2.80 -2.73
C ASN A 414 12.51 3.22 -3.46
N PRO A 415 11.44 3.63 -2.76
CA PRO A 415 10.18 4.00 -3.39
C PRO A 415 10.28 5.20 -4.35
N TRP A 416 11.33 6.02 -4.26
CA TRP A 416 11.50 7.15 -5.17
C TRP A 416 11.88 6.75 -6.59
N GLY A 417 12.43 5.55 -6.79
CA GLY A 417 12.80 5.04 -8.11
C GLY A 417 13.75 5.98 -8.87
N ASP A 418 14.72 6.56 -8.16
CA ASP A 418 15.68 7.53 -8.69
C ASP A 418 17.14 7.07 -8.48
N GLU A 419 18.11 7.93 -8.76
CA GLU A 419 19.54 7.61 -8.69
C GLU A 419 20.11 7.29 -7.30
N HIS A 420 19.28 7.30 -6.24
CA HIS A 420 19.67 7.00 -4.87
C HIS A 420 19.44 5.51 -4.55
N GLU A 421 20.20 4.67 -5.24
CA GLU A 421 20.30 3.23 -5.02
C GLU A 421 21.62 2.88 -4.33
N TRP A 422 21.67 1.72 -3.67
CA TRP A 422 22.89 1.19 -3.06
C TRP A 422 24.05 1.13 -4.05
N LYS A 423 25.23 1.61 -3.66
CA LYS A 423 26.45 1.64 -4.50
C LYS A 423 27.56 0.69 -4.04
N GLY A 424 27.30 -0.13 -3.02
CA GLY A 424 28.28 -1.07 -2.49
C GLY A 424 28.23 -2.44 -3.18
N ALA A 425 28.65 -3.49 -2.47
CA ALA A 425 28.65 -4.85 -3.02
C ALA A 425 27.24 -5.30 -3.42
N TRP A 426 27.14 -6.01 -4.56
CA TRP A 426 25.88 -6.49 -5.16
C TRP A 426 24.92 -5.41 -5.66
N SER A 427 25.36 -4.15 -5.69
CA SER A 427 24.64 -3.07 -6.35
C SER A 427 24.48 -3.28 -7.86
N ASP A 428 23.73 -2.39 -8.49
CA ASP A 428 23.47 -2.50 -9.90
C ASP A 428 24.72 -2.28 -10.76
N GLY A 429 25.03 -3.26 -11.61
CA GLY A 429 26.25 -3.28 -12.41
C GLY A 429 27.55 -3.56 -11.63
N SER A 430 27.45 -3.98 -10.36
CA SER A 430 28.63 -4.26 -9.54
C SER A 430 29.42 -5.48 -10.03
N LYS A 431 30.71 -5.53 -9.68
CA LYS A 431 31.62 -6.61 -10.09
C LYS A 431 31.21 -7.97 -9.52
N GLU A 432 30.56 -8.01 -8.36
CA GLU A 432 30.16 -9.25 -7.69
C GLU A 432 29.23 -10.10 -8.58
N TRP A 433 28.38 -9.45 -9.38
CA TRP A 433 27.54 -10.12 -10.37
C TRP A 433 28.35 -10.75 -11.51
N THR A 434 29.38 -10.04 -12.00
CA THR A 434 30.25 -10.54 -13.07
C THR A 434 31.19 -11.66 -12.59
N GLU A 435 31.61 -11.60 -11.32
CA GLU A 435 32.44 -12.63 -10.68
C GLU A 435 31.62 -13.88 -10.29
N ASN A 436 30.30 -13.73 -10.07
CA ASN A 436 29.39 -14.80 -9.66
C ASN A 436 28.18 -14.94 -10.61
N PRO A 437 28.38 -15.29 -11.90
CA PRO A 437 27.32 -15.32 -12.90
C PRO A 437 26.22 -16.36 -12.60
N THR A 438 26.56 -17.45 -11.89
CA THR A 438 25.58 -18.45 -11.46
C THR A 438 24.58 -17.91 -10.44
N PHE A 439 24.99 -16.94 -9.61
CA PHE A 439 24.10 -16.29 -8.66
C PHE A 439 23.18 -15.31 -9.38
N ALA A 440 23.70 -14.58 -10.36
CA ALA A 440 22.89 -13.72 -11.23
C ALA A 440 21.77 -14.52 -11.92
N GLU A 441 22.10 -15.70 -12.45
CA GLU A 441 21.13 -16.60 -13.07
C GLU A 441 20.09 -17.13 -12.05
N GLU A 442 20.52 -17.64 -10.89
CA GLU A 442 19.63 -18.18 -9.85
C GLU A 442 18.64 -17.12 -9.30
N LEU A 443 19.06 -15.87 -9.26
CA LEU A 443 18.28 -14.74 -8.78
C LEU A 443 17.51 -14.03 -9.89
N ASN A 444 17.65 -14.45 -11.16
CA ASN A 444 17.16 -13.75 -12.34
C ASN A 444 17.52 -12.26 -12.29
N TYR A 445 18.78 -11.97 -11.94
CA TYR A 445 19.30 -10.61 -11.85
C TYR A 445 19.24 -9.94 -13.23
N VAL A 446 18.71 -8.72 -13.25
CA VAL A 446 18.70 -7.83 -14.41
C VAL A 446 19.16 -6.48 -13.92
N SER A 447 20.28 -5.98 -14.45
CA SER A 447 20.72 -4.62 -14.16
C SER A 447 19.77 -3.62 -14.83
N LYS A 448 19.18 -2.76 -14.01
CA LYS A 448 18.26 -1.69 -14.43
C LYS A 448 18.56 -0.46 -13.58
N ALA A 449 19.49 0.34 -14.07
CA ALA A 449 19.87 1.55 -13.37
C ALA A 449 18.66 2.47 -13.10
N ASN A 450 18.57 2.96 -11.85
CA ASN A 450 17.62 3.97 -11.40
C ASN A 450 16.14 3.52 -11.47
N ASP A 451 15.84 2.24 -11.20
CA ASP A 451 14.47 1.77 -10.97
C ASP A 451 14.10 1.69 -9.48
N GLY A 452 15.05 2.06 -8.62
CA GLY A 452 15.00 2.04 -7.16
C GLY A 452 15.32 0.67 -6.57
N VAL A 453 15.45 -0.39 -7.37
CA VAL A 453 15.58 -1.77 -6.92
C VAL A 453 17.04 -2.20 -6.93
N PHE A 454 17.54 -2.67 -5.79
CA PHE A 454 18.92 -3.13 -5.67
C PHE A 454 19.03 -4.34 -4.75
N TRP A 455 20.11 -5.09 -4.92
CA TRP A 455 20.52 -6.11 -3.98
C TRP A 455 21.63 -5.57 -3.07
N MET A 456 21.71 -6.12 -1.87
CA MET A 456 22.81 -5.88 -0.95
C MET A 456 23.10 -7.14 -0.13
N GLU A 457 24.31 -7.22 0.41
CA GLU A 457 24.65 -8.28 1.36
C GLU A 457 23.97 -8.06 2.72
N TRP A 458 23.63 -9.15 3.40
CA TRP A 458 22.98 -9.08 4.71
C TRP A 458 23.86 -8.43 5.78
N SER A 459 25.18 -8.57 5.68
CA SER A 459 26.13 -7.83 6.54
C SER A 459 25.97 -6.33 6.35
N ASP A 460 25.97 -5.85 5.10
CA ASP A 460 25.77 -4.43 4.79
C ASP A 460 24.39 -3.95 5.25
N PHE A 461 23.36 -4.78 5.12
CA PHE A 461 22.04 -4.47 5.67
C PHE A 461 22.11 -4.29 7.19
N ASN A 462 22.80 -5.19 7.89
CA ASN A 462 23.07 -5.11 9.32
C ASN A 462 24.12 -4.05 9.70
N GLU A 463 24.66 -3.27 8.79
CA GLU A 463 25.45 -2.09 9.15
C GLU A 463 24.61 -0.81 9.00
N ASN A 464 23.63 -0.83 8.09
CA ASN A 464 22.90 0.37 7.69
C ASN A 464 21.48 0.46 8.26
N PHE A 465 20.80 -0.67 8.48
CA PHE A 465 19.38 -0.72 8.85
C PHE A 465 19.19 -1.18 10.31
N THR A 466 18.42 -0.42 11.09
CA THR A 466 18.18 -0.72 12.53
C THR A 466 16.74 -1.08 12.84
N LYS A 467 15.82 -0.87 11.88
CA LYS A 467 14.39 -1.19 12.03
C LYS A 467 13.90 -1.90 10.78
N ILE A 468 13.16 -2.97 11.01
CA ILE A 468 12.44 -3.75 10.01
C ILE A 468 10.97 -3.72 10.40
N GLN A 469 10.11 -3.32 9.47
CA GLN A 469 8.66 -3.39 9.63
C GLN A 469 8.13 -4.64 8.93
N ILE A 470 7.21 -5.36 9.58
CA ILE A 470 6.58 -6.57 9.03
C ILE A 470 5.06 -6.43 9.17
N CYS A 471 4.32 -6.66 8.09
CA CYS A 471 2.88 -6.90 8.13
C CYS A 471 2.60 -8.36 7.76
N ASP A 472 2.15 -9.13 8.75
CA ASP A 472 1.65 -10.50 8.60
C ASP A 472 0.27 -10.46 7.92
N ARG A 473 0.28 -10.10 6.62
CA ARG A 473 -0.87 -10.22 5.72
C ARG A 473 -0.63 -11.38 4.77
N ASP A 474 -1.69 -12.12 4.51
CA ASP A 474 -1.71 -13.15 3.48
C ASP A 474 -1.95 -12.52 2.11
N ALA A 475 -0.90 -12.39 1.31
CA ALA A 475 -0.98 -11.87 -0.04
C ALA A 475 -1.43 -12.92 -1.08
N ASN A 476 -1.62 -14.20 -0.72
CA ASN A 476 -2.16 -15.18 -1.66
C ASN A 476 -3.62 -14.86 -2.04
N LYS A 477 -4.31 -14.13 -1.16
CA LYS A 477 -5.66 -13.62 -1.41
C LYS A 477 -5.69 -12.40 -2.30
N ASP A 478 -4.57 -11.95 -2.85
CA ASP A 478 -4.51 -10.75 -3.67
C ASP A 478 -5.00 -10.96 -5.11
N LEU A 479 -5.48 -12.14 -5.55
CA LEU A 479 -6.09 -12.24 -6.89
C LEU A 479 -7.29 -11.28 -7.05
N SER A 480 -7.29 -10.50 -8.13
CA SER A 480 -8.45 -9.72 -8.54
C SER A 480 -8.52 -9.56 -10.06
N LEU A 481 -9.69 -9.16 -10.56
CA LEU A 481 -9.88 -8.80 -11.96
C LEU A 481 -9.06 -7.54 -12.27
N GLU A 482 -8.07 -7.69 -13.14
CA GLU A 482 -7.36 -6.56 -13.74
C GLU A 482 -8.29 -5.90 -14.75
N ILE A 483 -8.64 -4.63 -14.51
CA ILE A 483 -9.55 -3.89 -15.37
C ILE A 483 -8.68 -2.99 -16.24
N PHE A 484 -8.75 -3.15 -17.57
CA PHE A 484 -8.11 -2.22 -18.49
C PHE A 484 -8.93 -0.93 -18.57
N GLU A 485 -8.85 -0.11 -17.52
CA GLU A 485 -9.63 1.11 -17.33
C GLU A 485 -9.46 2.11 -18.47
N ASN A 486 -8.26 2.13 -19.06
CA ASN A 486 -7.87 3.05 -20.14
C ASN A 486 -8.32 2.56 -21.53
N HIS A 487 -8.89 1.36 -21.64
CA HIS A 487 -9.31 0.82 -22.93
C HIS A 487 -10.68 1.38 -23.35
N PRO A 488 -10.79 2.09 -24.49
CA PRO A 488 -11.97 2.88 -24.85
C PRO A 488 -13.23 2.05 -25.15
N LYS A 489 -13.09 0.73 -25.39
CA LYS A 489 -14.22 -0.20 -25.60
C LYS A 489 -13.94 -1.55 -24.94
N CYS A 490 -14.86 -2.06 -24.12
CA CYS A 490 -14.78 -3.41 -23.55
C CYS A 490 -13.63 -3.72 -22.57
N GLY A 491 -12.99 -2.71 -21.95
CA GLY A 491 -11.89 -2.89 -20.98
C GLY A 491 -12.14 -3.95 -19.89
N PRO A 492 -13.30 -3.96 -19.20
CA PRO A 492 -13.64 -5.03 -18.26
C PRO A 492 -13.72 -6.43 -18.89
N CYS A 493 -14.20 -6.56 -20.13
CA CYS A 493 -14.26 -7.86 -20.81
C CYS A 493 -12.86 -8.36 -21.20
N LEU A 494 -12.01 -7.46 -21.67
CA LEU A 494 -10.60 -7.76 -21.95
C LEU A 494 -9.87 -8.17 -20.67
N GLY A 495 -10.11 -7.46 -19.58
CA GLY A 495 -9.62 -7.81 -18.24
C GLY A 495 -10.08 -9.18 -17.79
N CYS A 496 -11.35 -9.52 -18.03
CA CYS A 496 -11.90 -10.84 -17.72
C CYS A 496 -11.24 -11.94 -18.54
N ALA A 497 -11.07 -11.73 -19.84
CA ALA A 497 -10.44 -12.70 -20.73
C ALA A 497 -8.98 -12.93 -20.34
N PHE A 498 -8.23 -11.86 -20.08
CA PHE A 498 -6.83 -11.94 -19.64
C PHE A 498 -6.69 -12.57 -18.24
N GLY A 499 -7.59 -12.21 -17.32
CA GLY A 499 -7.67 -12.77 -15.99
C GLY A 499 -7.95 -14.27 -16.00
N CYS A 500 -8.96 -14.71 -16.77
CA CYS A 500 -9.24 -16.12 -16.99
C CYS A 500 -8.04 -16.84 -17.64
N ALA A 501 -7.44 -16.26 -18.67
CA ALA A 501 -6.26 -16.84 -19.32
C ALA A 501 -5.08 -16.97 -18.35
N SER A 502 -4.85 -15.99 -17.47
CA SER A 502 -3.80 -16.08 -16.45
C SER A 502 -4.16 -17.08 -15.34
N PHE A 503 -5.42 -17.14 -14.93
CA PHE A 503 -5.91 -18.08 -13.92
C PHE A 503 -5.72 -19.53 -14.36
N TRP A 504 -6.06 -19.84 -15.61
CA TRP A 504 -6.01 -21.18 -16.17
C TRP A 504 -4.64 -21.51 -16.79
N CYS A 505 -4.12 -20.66 -17.68
CA CYS A 505 -2.90 -20.96 -18.45
C CYS A 505 -1.60 -20.65 -17.70
N LYS A 506 -1.62 -19.76 -16.69
CA LYS A 506 -0.44 -19.48 -15.83
C LYS A 506 -0.51 -20.16 -14.46
N CYS A 507 -1.45 -21.10 -14.28
CA CYS A 507 -1.65 -21.85 -13.02
C CYS A 507 -1.87 -20.99 -11.76
N ASN A 508 -2.25 -19.71 -11.91
CA ASN A 508 -2.49 -18.82 -10.78
C ASN A 508 -3.67 -19.30 -9.92
N GLY A 509 -4.69 -19.92 -10.52
CA GLY A 509 -5.82 -20.50 -9.78
C GLY A 509 -5.41 -21.66 -8.88
N CYS A 510 -4.61 -22.60 -9.41
CA CYS A 510 -4.06 -23.71 -8.64
C CYS A 510 -3.16 -23.22 -7.51
N ARG A 511 -2.28 -22.24 -7.80
CA ARG A 511 -1.39 -21.61 -6.82
C ARG A 511 -2.15 -21.06 -5.61
N VAL A 512 -3.25 -20.35 -5.84
CA VAL A 512 -4.00 -19.69 -4.77
C VAL A 512 -4.91 -20.63 -4.00
N ILE A 513 -5.55 -21.59 -4.67
CA ILE A 513 -6.48 -22.51 -4.00
C ILE A 513 -5.74 -23.56 -3.16
N TYR A 514 -4.62 -24.08 -3.67
CA TYR A 514 -3.92 -25.21 -3.04
C TYR A 514 -2.68 -24.82 -2.25
N PHE A 515 -1.94 -23.79 -2.68
CA PHE A 515 -0.72 -23.36 -1.98
C PHE A 515 -0.94 -22.12 -1.08
N GLY A 516 -2.12 -21.52 -1.09
CA GLY A 516 -2.46 -20.33 -0.29
C GLY A 516 -3.04 -20.59 1.11
N ASN A 517 -3.07 -21.85 1.57
CA ASN A 517 -3.84 -22.28 2.75
C ASN A 517 -3.00 -22.78 3.94
N GLU A 518 -1.85 -22.18 4.24
CA GLU A 518 -1.21 -22.39 5.55
C GLU A 518 -1.38 -21.16 6.45
N LYS A 519 -2.22 -21.31 7.47
CA LYS A 519 -2.46 -20.29 8.50
C LYS A 519 -1.19 -20.09 9.34
N GLY A 520 -0.82 -18.83 9.55
CA GLY A 520 0.37 -18.34 10.27
C GLY A 520 0.47 -18.66 11.77
N ASP A 521 -0.20 -19.69 12.30
CA ASP A 521 -0.02 -20.09 13.70
C ASP A 521 1.35 -20.76 13.94
N ALA A 522 1.99 -21.30 12.88
CA ALA A 522 3.37 -21.79 12.94
C ALA A 522 4.42 -20.68 13.09
N MET A 523 4.09 -19.44 12.71
CA MET A 523 5.04 -18.32 12.71
C MET A 523 5.11 -17.61 14.07
N LYS A 524 4.07 -17.75 14.90
CA LYS A 524 3.94 -17.07 16.21
C LYS A 524 4.68 -17.78 17.35
N SER A 525 4.85 -19.09 17.29
CA SER A 525 5.30 -19.87 18.45
C SER A 525 6.83 -20.01 18.57
N GLY A 526 7.61 -19.53 17.60
CA GLY A 526 9.05 -19.76 17.58
C GLY A 526 9.44 -21.25 17.62
N ALA A 527 8.47 -22.16 17.44
CA ALA A 527 8.70 -23.59 17.31
C ALA A 527 9.24 -23.85 15.90
N GLY A 528 10.43 -24.41 15.84
CA GLY A 528 11.17 -24.62 14.61
C GLY A 528 10.34 -25.30 13.52
N CYS A 529 10.62 -24.84 12.29
CA CYS A 529 10.33 -25.46 11.01
C CYS A 529 10.21 -26.99 11.10
N THR A 530 9.00 -27.51 11.26
CA THR A 530 8.69 -28.93 11.08
C THR A 530 7.22 -29.09 10.73
N LYS A 531 6.89 -28.81 9.46
CA LYS A 531 5.82 -29.48 8.68
C LYS A 531 5.58 -28.91 7.27
N ILE A 532 6.48 -28.08 6.73
CA ILE A 532 6.45 -27.70 5.31
C ILE A 532 7.38 -28.63 4.53
N CYS A 533 6.94 -29.86 4.31
CA CYS A 533 7.54 -30.83 3.39
C CYS A 533 6.53 -31.95 3.17
N THR A 534 5.72 -31.87 2.11
CA THR A 534 5.25 -32.97 1.25
C THR A 534 4.06 -32.51 0.41
N ALA A 535 4.32 -32.04 -0.81
CA ALA A 535 3.52 -32.30 -2.01
C ALA A 535 4.07 -31.46 -3.18
N VAL A 536 5.01 -32.09 -3.90
CA VAL A 536 5.41 -31.94 -5.32
C VAL A 536 5.55 -30.53 -5.90
#